data_AF-A0A8J8H2Q8-F1
#
_entry.id   AF-A0A8J8H2Q8-F1
#
_cell.length_a   1.000
_cell.length_b   1.000
_cell.length_c   1.000
_cell.angle_alpha   90.00
_cell.angle_beta   90.00
_cell.angle_gamma   90.00
#
_symmetry.space_group_name_H-M   'P 1'
#
loop_
_entity.id
_entity.type
_entity.pdbx_description
1 polymer ?
#
loop_
_entity_poly.entity_id
_entity_poly.type
_entity_poly.pdbx_seq_one_letter_code
_entity_poly.pdbx_strand_id
1 'polypeptide(L)'
;MALAHAFALGAKFRPAWASITQAAVIVFALGIAALRPSPSAAWASASWGVLWIIPFGLLILSLASGRGLLARFLATRPLVTLGTASYALYITHRWLVYQVGGNDIVKGSGLDPYFAFFVTLAVLLVVAEGAHRYVEVPCRRWIMRVADRLLPLRPKATPAVSAPRPAEPKVPEPA
;
A
#
# COMPACT_ATOMS: atom_id res chain seq x y z
N MET A 1 -9.32 -18.25 1.70
CA MET A 1 -10.32 -18.29 0.60
C MET A 1 -11.60 -17.50 0.90
N ALA A 2 -12.16 -17.52 2.13
CA ALA A 2 -13.40 -16.78 2.44
C ALA A 2 -13.31 -15.23 2.38
N LEU A 3 -12.17 -14.64 2.76
CA LEU A 3 -11.99 -13.17 2.78
C LEU A 3 -11.91 -12.54 1.38
N ALA A 4 -11.30 -13.24 0.41
CA ALA A 4 -11.24 -12.78 -0.97
C ALA A 4 -12.63 -12.75 -1.64
N HIS A 5 -13.47 -13.74 -1.32
CA HIS A 5 -14.86 -13.77 -1.78
C HIS A 5 -15.71 -12.69 -1.13
N ALA A 6 -15.53 -12.39 0.17
CA ALA A 6 -16.25 -11.29 0.83
C ALA A 6 -15.96 -9.92 0.21
N PHE A 7 -14.73 -9.69 -0.27
CA PHE A 7 -14.35 -8.47 -0.98
C PHE A 7 -14.86 -8.46 -2.44
N ALA A 8 -14.81 -9.61 -3.12
CA ALA A 8 -15.35 -9.78 -4.48
C ALA A 8 -16.89 -9.70 -4.54
N LEU A 9 -17.58 -10.07 -3.46
CA LEU A 9 -19.04 -10.05 -3.33
C LEU A 9 -19.61 -8.66 -2.99
N GLY A 10 -18.77 -7.62 -3.00
CA GLY A 10 -19.27 -6.25 -2.85
C GLY A 10 -19.82 -5.96 -1.46
N ALA A 11 -19.15 -6.44 -0.40
CA ALA A 11 -19.38 -5.94 0.94
C ALA A 11 -19.24 -4.41 0.91
N LYS A 12 -20.38 -3.72 0.95
CA LYS A 12 -20.48 -2.25 0.93
C LYS A 12 -19.96 -1.73 2.26
N PHE A 13 -18.64 -1.74 2.44
CA PHE A 13 -18.00 -1.07 3.56
C PHE A 13 -18.41 0.39 3.50
N ARG A 14 -19.26 0.80 4.43
CA ARG A 14 -19.70 2.19 4.53
C ARG A 14 -18.46 3.05 4.80
N PRO A 15 -18.32 4.22 4.15
CA PRO A 15 -17.11 5.04 4.28
C PRO A 15 -16.81 5.44 5.73
N ALA A 16 -17.84 5.60 6.56
CA ALA A 16 -17.70 5.86 7.99
C ALA A 16 -16.97 4.74 8.74
N TRP A 17 -17.28 3.47 8.45
CA TRP A 17 -16.64 2.33 9.11
C TRP A 17 -15.16 2.21 8.73
N ALA A 18 -14.83 2.46 7.45
CA ALA A 18 -13.43 2.46 7.01
C ALA A 18 -12.61 3.54 7.73
N SER A 19 -13.14 4.76 7.85
CA SER A 19 -12.50 5.86 8.59
C SER A 19 -12.36 5.56 10.08
N ILE A 20 -13.37 4.95 10.71
CA ILE A 20 -13.34 4.56 12.12
C ILE A 20 -12.26 3.51 12.36
N THR A 21 -12.18 2.46 11.52
CA THR A 21 -11.12 1.44 11.64
C THR A 21 -9.73 2.05 11.47
N GLN A 22 -9.56 2.95 10.48
CA GLN A 22 -8.29 3.65 10.25
C GLN A 22 -7.89 4.50 11.47
N ALA A 23 -8.81 5.30 12.00
CA ALA A 23 -8.57 6.13 13.17
C ALA A 23 -8.27 5.29 14.42
N ALA A 24 -9.02 4.21 14.65
CA ALA A 24 -8.81 3.32 15.79
C ALA A 24 -7.43 2.67 15.77
N VAL A 25 -6.96 2.21 14.60
CA VAL A 25 -5.61 1.63 14.48
C VAL A 25 -4.52 2.68 14.68
N ILE A 26 -4.70 3.90 14.16
CA ILE A 26 -3.75 5.01 14.39
C ILE A 26 -3.67 5.36 15.88
N VAL A 27 -4.82 5.55 16.53
CA VAL A 27 -4.88 5.88 17.96
C VAL A 27 -4.26 4.76 18.80
N PHE A 28 -4.54 3.51 18.46
CA PHE A 28 -3.90 2.36 19.09
C PHE A 28 -2.37 2.40 18.96
N ALA A 29 -1.85 2.59 17.73
CA ALA A 29 -0.42 2.64 17.47
C ALA A 29 0.27 3.81 18.20
N LEU A 30 -0.35 5.00 18.18
CA LEU A 30 0.15 6.18 18.89
C LEU A 30 0.08 6.01 20.41
N GLY A 31 -0.98 5.40 20.93
CA GLY A 31 -1.13 5.12 22.36
C GLY A 31 -0.05 4.17 22.86
N ILE A 32 0.22 3.09 22.13
CA ILE A 32 1.31 2.16 22.45
C ILE A 32 2.68 2.86 22.40
N ALA A 33 2.91 3.72 21.41
CA ALA A 33 4.14 4.49 21.30
C ALA A 33 4.32 5.51 22.45
N ALA A 34 3.25 6.16 22.89
CA ALA A 34 3.26 7.18 23.94
C ALA A 34 3.40 6.58 25.35
N LEU A 35 2.71 5.48 25.63
CA LEU A 35 2.70 4.84 26.94
C LEU A 35 4.00 4.09 27.28
N ARG A 36 4.87 3.87 26.27
CA ARG A 36 6.15 3.15 26.35
C ARG A 36 6.17 2.08 27.47
N PRO A 37 5.38 1.00 27.33
CA PRO A 37 5.19 0.04 28.42
C PRO A 37 6.52 -0.54 28.89
N SER A 38 6.65 -0.72 30.21
CA SER A 38 7.85 -1.31 30.81
C SER A 38 8.18 -2.66 30.15
N PRO A 39 9.46 -2.91 29.79
CA PRO A 39 9.89 -4.11 29.09
C PRO A 39 9.80 -5.35 30.00
N SER A 40 8.59 -5.85 30.21
CA SER A 40 8.34 -7.17 30.79
C SER A 40 8.49 -8.26 29.73
N ALA A 41 8.81 -9.48 30.14
CA ALA A 41 8.90 -10.62 29.22
C ALA A 41 7.59 -10.88 28.44
N ALA A 42 6.45 -10.60 29.08
CA ALA A 42 5.13 -10.64 28.45
C ALA A 42 4.96 -9.54 27.39
N TRP A 43 5.39 -8.31 27.69
CA TRP A 43 5.37 -7.19 26.74
C TRP A 43 6.28 -7.44 25.54
N ALA A 44 7.50 -7.92 25.79
CA ALA A 44 8.43 -8.29 24.72
C ALA A 44 7.77 -9.29 23.78
N SER A 45 7.26 -10.41 24.30
CA SER A 45 6.62 -11.46 23.47
C SER A 45 5.39 -10.96 22.71
N ALA A 46 4.54 -10.12 23.32
CA ALA A 46 3.35 -9.58 22.66
C ALA A 46 3.70 -8.54 21.57
N SER A 47 4.70 -7.70 21.82
CA SER A 47 5.12 -6.61 20.92
C SER A 47 5.80 -7.10 19.64
N TRP A 48 6.28 -8.34 19.57
CA TRP A 48 6.85 -8.90 18.34
C TRP A 48 5.83 -9.60 17.43
N GLY A 49 4.54 -9.69 17.83
CA GLY A 49 3.57 -10.52 17.12
C GLY A 49 2.16 -9.94 17.05
N VAL A 50 1.21 -10.67 17.64
CA VAL A 50 -0.25 -10.50 17.48
C VAL A 50 -0.71 -9.06 17.73
N LEU A 51 -0.07 -8.36 18.66
CA LEU A 51 -0.38 -6.98 19.02
C LEU A 51 -0.34 -6.02 17.82
N TRP A 52 0.54 -6.27 16.86
CA TRP A 52 0.65 -5.46 15.65
C TRP A 52 0.00 -6.11 14.43
N ILE A 53 0.08 -7.44 14.31
CA ILE A 53 -0.42 -8.16 13.13
C ILE A 53 -1.92 -7.92 12.93
N ILE A 54 -2.73 -8.05 13.99
CA ILE A 54 -4.18 -7.89 13.90
C ILE A 54 -4.59 -6.47 13.48
N PRO A 55 -4.20 -5.40 14.20
CA PRO A 55 -4.63 -4.04 13.85
C PRO A 55 -4.09 -3.59 12.49
N PHE A 56 -2.84 -3.91 12.14
CA PHE A 56 -2.31 -3.58 10.83
C PHE A 56 -2.93 -4.41 9.70
N GLY A 57 -3.28 -5.67 9.94
CA GLY A 57 -4.04 -6.48 8.98
C GLY A 57 -5.41 -5.88 8.70
N LEU A 58 -6.15 -5.46 9.74
CA LEU A 58 -7.42 -4.75 9.60
C LEU A 58 -7.26 -3.41 8.89
N LEU A 59 -6.18 -2.68 9.18
CA LEU A 59 -5.87 -1.43 8.50
C LEU A 59 -5.65 -1.65 7.00
N ILE A 60 -4.84 -2.65 6.61
CA ILE A 60 -4.59 -2.98 5.20
C ILE A 60 -5.88 -3.38 4.51
N LEU A 61 -6.73 -4.20 5.14
CA LEU A 61 -8.03 -4.58 4.59
C LEU A 61 -8.96 -3.36 4.43
N SER A 62 -8.98 -2.44 5.40
CA SER A 62 -9.74 -1.20 5.31
C SER A 62 -9.22 -0.30 4.17
N LEU A 63 -7.90 -0.14 4.04
CA LEU A 63 -7.27 0.64 2.98
C LEU A 63 -7.53 0.05 1.59
N ALA A 64 -7.53 -1.28 1.46
CA ALA A 64 -7.84 -1.99 0.21
C ALA A 64 -9.26 -1.69 -0.31
N SER A 65 -10.17 -1.23 0.56
CA SER A 65 -11.51 -0.84 0.14
C SER A 65 -11.55 0.49 -0.62
N GLY A 66 -10.45 1.26 -0.62
CA GLY A 66 -10.34 2.57 -1.25
C GLY A 66 -11.18 3.66 -0.57
N ARG A 67 -11.69 3.40 0.64
CA ARG A 67 -12.60 4.28 1.38
C ARG A 67 -11.92 4.88 2.62
N GLY A 68 -12.35 6.09 2.99
CA GLY A 68 -11.82 6.83 4.14
C GLY A 68 -10.80 7.90 3.76
N LEU A 69 -10.57 8.84 4.67
CA LEU A 69 -9.65 9.96 4.45
C LEU A 69 -8.20 9.50 4.31
N LEU A 70 -7.77 8.55 5.13
CA LEU A 70 -6.41 8.01 5.09
C LEU A 70 -6.15 7.26 3.78
N ALA A 71 -7.10 6.45 3.32
CA ALA A 71 -6.99 5.77 2.02
C ALA A 71 -6.84 6.77 0.87
N ARG A 72 -7.63 7.85 0.87
CA ARG A 72 -7.53 8.91 -0.16
C ARG A 72 -6.19 9.64 -0.12
N PHE A 73 -5.69 9.93 1.08
CA PHE A 73 -4.38 10.57 1.26
C PHE A 73 -3.25 9.67 0.77
N LEU A 74 -3.22 8.40 1.19
CA LEU A 74 -2.22 7.42 0.78
C LEU A 74 -2.30 7.06 -0.72
N ALA A 75 -3.47 7.22 -1.34
CA ALA A 75 -3.66 6.99 -2.77
C ALA A 75 -3.15 8.15 -3.66
N THR A 76 -2.59 9.22 -3.07
CA THR A 76 -1.98 10.30 -3.86
C THR A 76 -0.75 9.77 -4.60
N ARG A 77 -0.58 10.21 -5.86
CA ARG A 77 0.58 9.82 -6.71
C ARG A 77 1.94 9.85 -6.00
N PRO A 78 2.33 10.93 -5.30
CA PRO A 78 3.63 10.97 -4.63
C PRO A 78 3.78 9.90 -3.54
N LEU A 79 2.75 9.66 -2.74
CA LEU A 79 2.80 8.65 -1.67
C LEU A 79 2.82 7.22 -2.23
N VAL A 80 2.10 6.98 -3.32
CA VAL A 80 2.16 5.69 -4.03
C VAL A 80 3.56 5.46 -4.61
N THR A 81 4.14 6.45 -5.30
CA THR A 81 5.50 6.36 -5.86
C THR A 81 6.55 6.18 -4.76
N LEU A 82 6.42 6.89 -3.64
CA LEU A 82 7.33 6.75 -2.50
C LEU A 82 7.21 5.36 -1.87
N GLY A 83 5.98 4.84 -1.75
CA GLY A 83 5.71 3.49 -1.26
C GLY A 83 6.33 2.41 -2.14
N THR A 84 6.18 2.54 -3.47
CA THR A 84 6.81 1.59 -4.43
C THR A 84 8.33 1.65 -4.39
N ALA A 85 8.91 2.85 -4.30
CA ALA A 85 10.36 3.01 -4.16
C ALA A 85 10.87 2.41 -2.83
N SER A 86 10.15 2.64 -1.73
CA SER A 86 10.46 2.07 -0.41
C SER A 86 10.40 0.55 -0.41
N TYR A 87 9.45 -0.04 -1.13
CA TYR A 87 9.32 -1.49 -1.26
C TYR A 87 10.50 -2.10 -2.04
N ALA A 88 10.86 -1.49 -3.17
CA ALA A 88 12.01 -1.93 -3.95
C ALA A 88 13.30 -1.86 -3.11
N LEU A 89 13.49 -0.77 -2.37
CA LEU A 89 14.61 -0.60 -1.44
C LEU A 89 14.57 -1.64 -0.31
N TYR A 90 13.41 -1.93 0.27
CA TYR A 90 13.27 -2.93 1.34
C TYR A 90 13.72 -4.33 0.90
N ILE A 91 13.44 -4.74 -0.34
CA ILE A 91 13.89 -6.05 -0.83
C ILE A 91 15.39 -6.04 -1.13
N THR A 92 15.89 -4.97 -1.76
CA THR A 92 17.28 -4.95 -2.25
C THR A 92 18.30 -4.61 -1.16
N HIS A 93 17.92 -3.85 -0.12
CA HIS A 93 18.90 -3.28 0.81
C HIS A 93 19.69 -4.34 1.58
N ARG A 94 19.04 -5.40 2.06
CA ARG A 94 19.72 -6.41 2.89
C ARG A 94 20.78 -7.17 2.10
N TRP A 95 20.46 -7.55 0.86
CA TRP A 95 21.41 -8.19 -0.03
C TRP A 95 22.55 -7.24 -0.38
N LEU A 96 22.24 -5.98 -0.69
CA LEU A 96 23.26 -5.02 -1.09
C LEU A 96 24.21 -4.63 0.06
N VAL A 97 23.71 -4.38 1.26
CA VAL A 97 24.52 -4.06 2.44
C VAL A 97 25.47 -5.21 2.80
N TYR A 98 25.03 -6.45 2.59
CA TYR A 98 25.90 -7.61 2.74
C TYR A 98 27.05 -7.61 1.72
N GLN A 99 26.77 -7.32 0.45
CA GLN A 99 27.78 -7.30 -0.61
C GLN A 99 28.75 -6.13 -0.52
N VAL A 100 28.29 -4.96 -0.05
CA VAL A 100 29.11 -3.75 0.09
C VAL A 100 30.00 -3.80 1.35
N GLY A 101 29.88 -4.85 2.17
CA GLY A 101 30.74 -5.00 3.35
C GLY A 101 30.42 -3.97 4.43
N GLY A 102 29.20 -4.00 4.97
CA GLY A 102 28.71 -3.05 5.99
C GLY A 102 29.57 -2.88 7.26
N ASN A 103 30.64 -3.64 7.43
CA ASN A 103 31.64 -3.47 8.49
C ASN A 103 32.54 -2.24 8.29
N ASP A 104 32.78 -1.79 7.06
CA ASP A 104 33.67 -0.66 6.80
C ASP A 104 33.01 0.69 7.18
N ILE A 105 31.69 0.77 7.04
CA ILE A 105 30.88 1.93 7.47
C ILE A 105 30.92 2.13 9.00
N VAL A 106 31.08 1.04 9.76
CA VAL A 106 31.05 1.07 11.23
C VAL A 106 32.44 1.31 11.84
N LYS A 107 33.52 1.04 11.10
CA LYS A 107 34.90 1.05 11.61
C LYS A 107 35.75 2.24 11.14
N GLY A 108 35.30 3.04 10.18
CA GLY A 108 36.03 4.21 9.69
C GLY A 108 36.08 5.37 10.71
N SER A 109 37.18 6.13 10.71
CA SER A 109 37.33 7.37 11.47
C SER A 109 37.31 8.59 10.54
N GLY A 110 36.77 9.74 11.00
CA GLY A 110 36.71 10.97 10.21
C GLY A 110 35.49 11.06 9.26
N LEU A 111 35.67 11.62 8.05
CA LEU A 111 34.61 11.81 7.05
C LEU A 111 34.30 10.55 6.22
N ASP A 112 35.15 9.53 6.32
CA ASP A 112 35.09 8.28 5.55
C ASP A 112 33.77 7.51 5.74
N PRO A 113 33.22 7.37 6.96
CA PRO A 113 31.92 6.71 7.19
C PRO A 113 30.74 7.45 6.54
N TYR A 114 30.78 8.79 6.52
CA TYR A 114 29.72 9.59 5.92
C TYR A 114 29.75 9.47 4.40
N PHE A 115 30.94 9.53 3.80
CA PHE A 115 31.10 9.30 2.37
C PHE A 115 30.65 7.88 1.98
N ALA A 116 31.09 6.85 2.72
CA ALA A 116 30.68 5.47 2.52
C ALA A 116 29.15 5.30 2.67
N PHE A 117 28.52 5.98 3.62
CA PHE A 117 27.07 6.00 3.79
C PHE A 117 26.35 6.59 2.56
N PHE A 118 26.75 7.79 2.11
CA PHE A 118 26.11 8.44 0.96
C PHE A 118 26.32 7.65 -0.34
N VAL A 119 27.51 7.08 -0.55
CA VAL A 119 27.78 6.19 -1.69
C VAL A 119 26.90 4.94 -1.61
N THR A 120 26.83 4.29 -0.45
CA THR A 120 25.97 3.11 -0.25
C THR A 120 24.50 3.44 -0.50
N LEU A 121 24.03 4.59 0.00
CA LEU A 121 22.67 5.07 -0.22
C LEU A 121 22.40 5.36 -1.71
N ALA A 122 23.34 5.97 -2.43
CA ALA A 122 23.21 6.22 -3.86
C ALA A 122 23.15 4.91 -4.66
N VAL A 123 24.01 3.95 -4.37
CA VAL A 123 23.99 2.62 -5.01
C VAL A 123 22.68 1.88 -4.69
N LEU A 124 22.22 1.94 -3.43
CA LEU A 124 20.92 1.39 -3.01
C LEU A 124 19.77 1.96 -3.84
N LEU A 125 19.72 3.27 -4.00
CA LEU A 125 18.67 3.95 -4.77
C LEU A 125 18.71 3.55 -6.25
N VAL A 126 19.90 3.50 -6.86
CA VAL A 126 20.07 3.09 -8.26
C VAL A 126 19.63 1.63 -8.48
N VAL A 127 20.06 0.72 -7.59
CA VAL A 127 19.69 -0.69 -7.68
C VAL A 127 18.20 -0.91 -7.41
N ALA A 128 17.63 -0.21 -6.41
CA ALA A 128 16.20 -0.26 -6.11
C ALA A 128 15.37 0.24 -7.29
N GLU A 129 15.72 1.38 -7.89
CA GLU A 129 15.04 1.91 -9.08
C GLU A 129 15.17 0.97 -10.28
N GLY A 130 16.36 0.39 -10.50
CA GLY A 130 16.60 -0.60 -11.53
C GLY A 130 15.72 -1.85 -11.34
N ALA A 131 15.70 -2.43 -10.15
CA ALA A 131 14.87 -3.57 -9.81
C ALA A 131 13.38 -3.26 -9.99
N HIS A 132 12.93 -2.08 -9.56
CA HIS A 132 11.55 -1.64 -9.72
C HIS A 132 11.16 -1.56 -11.21
N ARG A 133 11.93 -0.81 -12.00
CA ARG A 133 11.60 -0.52 -13.40
C ARG A 133 11.76 -1.74 -14.32
N TYR A 134 12.79 -2.56 -14.11
CA TYR A 134 13.16 -3.66 -15.02
C TYR A 134 12.70 -5.04 -14.55
N VAL A 135 12.35 -5.23 -13.28
CA VAL A 135 11.86 -6.52 -12.77
C VAL A 135 10.42 -6.40 -12.29
N GLU A 136 10.15 -5.51 -11.35
CA GLU A 136 8.83 -5.43 -10.70
C GLU A 136 7.73 -5.02 -11.68
N VAL A 137 7.91 -3.91 -12.39
CA VAL A 137 6.93 -3.40 -13.36
C VAL A 137 6.61 -4.41 -14.48
N PRO A 138 7.59 -5.03 -15.18
CA PRO A 138 7.28 -6.02 -16.21
C PRO A 138 6.64 -7.29 -15.65
N CYS A 139 7.12 -7.82 -14.50
CA CYS A 139 6.52 -8.97 -13.85
C CYS A 139 5.07 -8.69 -13.43
N ARG A 140 4.80 -7.52 -12.83
CA ARG A 140 3.44 -7.09 -12.49
C ARG A 140 2.53 -7.02 -13.71
N ARG A 141 3.00 -6.41 -14.80
CA ARG A 141 2.25 -6.35 -16.07
C ARG A 141 2.02 -7.75 -16.65
N TRP A 142 2.96 -8.68 -16.49
CA TRP A 142 2.80 -10.06 -16.94
C TRP A 142 1.77 -10.81 -16.09
N ILE A 143 1.87 -10.75 -14.76
CA ILE A 143 0.92 -11.38 -13.83
C ILE A 143 -0.50 -10.86 -14.06
N MET A 144 -0.69 -9.55 -14.21
CA MET A 144 -2.03 -8.98 -14.46
C MET A 144 -2.60 -9.46 -15.79
N ARG A 145 -1.80 -9.55 -16.85
CA ARG A 145 -2.24 -10.12 -18.14
C ARG A 145 -2.63 -11.60 -18.04
N VAL A 146 -1.91 -12.38 -17.23
CA VAL A 146 -2.24 -13.79 -16.98
C VAL A 146 -3.51 -13.90 -16.15
N ALA A 147 -3.64 -13.11 -15.09
CA ALA A 147 -4.82 -13.07 -14.24
C ALA A 147 -6.09 -12.69 -15.03
N ASP A 148 -6.03 -11.68 -15.89
CA ASP A 148 -7.14 -11.25 -16.75
C ASP A 148 -7.60 -12.37 -17.71
N ARG A 149 -6.69 -13.26 -18.12
CA ARG A 149 -7.01 -14.42 -18.98
C ARG A 149 -7.63 -15.58 -18.20
N LEU A 150 -7.16 -15.83 -16.99
CA LEU A 150 -7.58 -16.98 -16.17
C LEU A 150 -8.85 -16.70 -15.36
N LEU A 151 -9.09 -15.45 -14.98
CA LEU A 151 -10.21 -15.02 -14.16
C LEU A 151 -10.98 -13.91 -14.89
N PRO A 152 -11.96 -14.25 -15.75
CA PRO A 152 -12.87 -13.28 -16.37
C PRO A 152 -13.85 -12.71 -15.33
N LEU A 153 -13.33 -12.07 -14.28
CA LEU A 153 -14.10 -11.49 -13.17
C LEU A 153 -14.53 -10.05 -13.45
N ARG A 154 -14.39 -9.56 -14.69
CA ARG A 154 -14.90 -8.26 -15.09
C ARG A 154 -16.26 -8.47 -15.75
N PRO A 155 -17.40 -8.12 -15.10
CA PRO A 155 -18.60 -7.82 -15.84
C PRO A 155 -18.22 -6.70 -16.80
N LYS A 156 -18.25 -6.99 -18.10
CA LYS A 156 -18.18 -5.98 -19.15
C LYS A 156 -19.26 -4.96 -18.77
N ALA A 157 -18.86 -3.73 -18.43
CA ALA A 157 -19.82 -2.68 -18.13
C ALA A 157 -20.81 -2.67 -19.29
N THR A 158 -22.05 -3.10 -19.04
CA THR A 158 -23.12 -2.99 -20.02
C THR A 158 -23.11 -1.54 -20.46
N PRO A 159 -22.89 -1.23 -21.74
CA PRO A 159 -22.98 0.14 -22.20
C PRO A 159 -24.32 0.64 -21.70
N ALA A 160 -24.29 1.68 -20.85
CA ALA A 160 -25.49 2.24 -20.28
C ALA A 160 -26.43 2.49 -21.45
N VAL A 161 -27.51 1.71 -21.52
CA VAL A 161 -28.61 1.95 -22.45
C VAL A 161 -28.98 3.40 -22.19
N SER A 162 -28.69 4.25 -23.18
CA SER A 162 -29.07 5.64 -23.19
C SER A 162 -30.55 5.68 -22.84
N ALA A 163 -30.86 6.18 -21.64
CA ALA A 163 -32.23 6.35 -21.22
C ALA A 163 -32.99 7.08 -22.35
N PRO A 164 -34.22 6.66 -22.69
CA PRO A 164 -35.01 7.35 -23.69
C PRO A 164 -35.07 8.83 -23.31
N ARG A 165 -34.65 9.69 -24.25
CA ARG A 165 -34.72 11.15 -24.11
C ARG A 165 -36.16 11.49 -23.71
N PRO A 166 -36.41 12.24 -22.61
CA PRO A 166 -37.77 12.60 -22.22
C PRO A 166 -38.49 13.23 -23.42
N ALA A 167 -39.70 12.77 -23.72
CA ALA A 167 -40.49 13.28 -24.83
C ALA A 167 -40.63 14.80 -24.70
N GLU A 168 -40.16 15.51 -25.71
CA GLU A 168 -40.25 16.95 -25.83
C GLU A 168 -41.74 17.35 -25.80
N PRO A 169 -42.17 18.29 -24.93
CA PRO A 169 -43.57 18.68 -24.88
C PRO A 169 -43.96 19.36 -26.19
N LYS A 170 -44.94 18.78 -26.89
CA LYS A 170 -45.56 19.39 -28.08
C LYS A 170 -46.11 20.76 -27.71
N VAL A 171 -45.50 21.81 -28.27
CA VAL A 171 -46.03 23.17 -28.24
C VAL A 171 -47.32 23.19 -29.06
N PRO A 172 -48.46 23.66 -28.52
CA PRO A 172 -49.69 23.75 -29.28
C PRO A 172 -49.56 24.81 -30.38
N GLU A 173 -49.96 24.43 -31.58
CA GLU A 173 -49.97 25.25 -32.79
C GLU A 173 -51.04 26.36 -32.64
N PRO A 174 -50.71 27.64 -32.92
CA PRO A 174 -51.68 28.72 -32.83
C PRO A 174 -52.71 28.61 -33.96
N ALA A 175 -53.99 28.70 -33.58
CA ALA A 175 -55.16 28.67 -34.46
C ALA A 175 -55.26 29.87 -35.40
#